data_AF-A0A3P7LX93-F1
#
_entry.id   AF-A0A3P7LX93-F1
#
_cell.length_a   1.000
_cell.length_b   1.000
_cell.length_c   1.000
_cell.angle_alpha   90.00
_cell.angle_beta   90.00
_cell.angle_gamma   90.00
#
_symmetry.space_group_name_H-M   'P 1'
#
loop_
_entity.id
_entity.type
_entity.pdbx_description
1 polymer ?
#
loop_
_entity_poly.entity_id
_entity_poly.type
_entity_poly.pdbx_seq_one_letter_code
_entity_poly.pdbx_strand_id
1 'polypeptide(L)'
;MFKCTLSPEVASVGFEPRSVLLRIQTQTDPLKLMKEIAIFTSLDGHGYGPKLLGVFPGGRLEEFIPSRTLTLNEFRDSSIFAFQH
;
A
#
# COMPACT_ATOMS: atom_id res chain seq x y z
N MET A 1 -7.01 -7.37 -3.52
CA MET A 1 -5.92 -6.42 -3.87
C MET A 1 -5.32 -6.88 -5.18
N PHE A 2 -5.02 -5.96 -6.09
CA PHE A 2 -4.50 -6.32 -7.40
C PHE A 2 -3.20 -5.56 -7.66
N LYS A 3 -2.12 -6.29 -7.97
CA LYS A 3 -0.87 -5.68 -8.43
C LYS A 3 -1.03 -5.37 -9.92
N CYS A 4 -1.02 -4.09 -10.27
CA CYS A 4 -1.02 -3.64 -11.64
C CYS A 4 0.42 -3.31 -12.04
N THR A 5 0.88 -3.77 -13.20
CA THR A 5 2.28 -3.56 -13.63
C THR A 5 2.33 -3.28 -15.12
N LEU A 6 3.13 -2.29 -15.50
CA LEU A 6 3.39 -1.98 -16.89
C LEU A 6 4.14 -3.15 -17.55
N SER A 7 3.72 -3.49 -18.77
CA SER A 7 4.41 -4.49 -19.57
C SER A 7 5.87 -4.10 -19.77
N PRO A 8 6.83 -5.04 -19.79
CA PRO A 8 8.26 -4.73 -19.96
C PRO A 8 8.58 -3.90 -21.20
N GLU A 9 7.79 -4.03 -22.26
CA GLU A 9 7.96 -3.32 -23.53
C GLU A 9 7.51 -1.86 -23.47
N VAL A 10 6.71 -1.49 -22.46
CA VAL A 10 6.24 -0.12 -22.27
C VAL A 10 7.28 0.65 -21.45
N ALA A 11 7.92 1.64 -22.08
CA ALA A 11 8.83 2.55 -21.43
C ALA A 11 8.09 3.47 -20.45
N SER A 12 8.75 3.80 -19.34
CA SER A 12 8.25 4.83 -18.43
C SER A 12 8.51 6.21 -19.04
N VAL A 13 7.55 7.13 -18.92
CA VAL A 13 7.58 8.47 -19.54
C VAL A 13 8.05 9.54 -18.55
N GLY A 14 7.81 9.35 -17.26
CA GLY A 14 8.25 10.24 -16.20
C GLY A 14 8.63 9.49 -14.94
N PHE A 15 8.12 9.96 -13.81
CA PHE A 15 8.39 9.38 -12.49
C PHE A 15 7.31 8.39 -12.05
N GLU A 16 6.47 7.92 -12.98
CA GLU A 16 5.42 6.97 -12.62
C GLU A 16 6.01 5.62 -12.19
N PRO A 17 5.46 5.01 -11.14
CA PRO A 17 5.90 3.67 -10.73
C PRO A 17 5.48 2.64 -11.78
N ARG A 18 6.36 1.67 -12.06
CA ARG A 18 6.05 0.55 -12.96
C ARG A 18 5.03 -0.43 -12.38
N SER A 19 4.93 -0.48 -11.05
CA SER A 19 3.98 -1.33 -10.34
C SER A 19 3.25 -0.53 -9.27
N VAL A 20 1.94 -0.72 -9.19
CA VAL A 20 1.08 -0.13 -8.16
C VAL A 20 0.15 -1.19 -7.58
N LEU A 21 -0.37 -0.92 -6.39
CA LEU A 21 -1.38 -1.76 -5.76
C LEU A 21 -2.76 -1.09 -5.86
N LEU A 22 -3.66 -1.73 -6.59
CA LEU A 22 -5.06 -1.37 -6.66
C LEU A 22 -5.84 -2.01 -5.51
N ARG A 23 -6.53 -1.18 -4.73
CA ARG A 23 -7.41 -1.62 -3.67
C ARG A 23 -8.84 -1.18 -3.96
N ILE A 24 -9.70 -2.18 -4.09
CA ILE A 24 -11.14 -1.99 -4.23
C ILE A 24 -11.79 -2.16 -2.86
N GLN A 25 -12.67 -1.23 -2.51
CA GLN A 25 -13.40 -1.17 -1.27
C GLN A 25 -14.90 -1.18 -1.59
N THR A 26 -15.66 -1.98 -0.85
CA THR A 26 -17.12 -2.05 -0.97
C THR A 26 -17.82 -1.02 -0.09
N GLN A 27 -17.07 -0.27 0.73
CA GLN A 27 -17.63 0.67 1.67
C GLN A 27 -18.04 1.97 0.96
N THR A 28 -19.24 2.48 1.24
CA THR A 28 -19.81 3.66 0.58
C THR A 28 -19.93 4.89 1.48
N ASP A 29 -19.59 4.78 2.77
CA ASP A 29 -19.60 5.89 3.74
C ASP A 29 -18.48 6.91 3.44
N PRO A 30 -18.81 8.14 2.99
CA PRO A 30 -17.82 9.15 2.65
C PRO A 30 -16.97 9.60 3.85
N LEU A 31 -17.54 9.61 5.07
CA LEU A 31 -16.82 10.06 6.27
C LEU A 31 -15.72 9.08 6.65
N LYS A 32 -16.00 7.78 6.53
CA LYS A 32 -14.99 6.75 6.78
C LYS A 32 -13.90 6.77 5.72
N LEU A 33 -14.23 7.04 4.45
CA LEU A 33 -13.22 7.26 3.41
C LEU A 33 -12.30 8.45 3.75
N MET A 34 -12.86 9.60 4.16
CA MET A 34 -12.05 10.76 4.55
C MET A 34 -11.11 10.46 5.73
N LYS A 35 -11.60 9.71 6.73
CA LYS A 35 -10.77 9.28 7.86
C LYS A 35 -9.63 8.36 7.42
N GLU A 36 -9.91 7.37 6.58
CA GLU A 36 -8.89 6.46 6.05
C GLU A 36 -7.81 7.25 5.28
N ILE A 37 -8.21 8.20 4.42
CA ILE A 37 -7.27 9.05 3.68
C ILE A 37 -6.39 9.84 4.65
N ALA A 38 -6.98 10.49 5.66
CA ALA A 38 -6.21 11.26 6.64
C ALA A 38 -5.17 10.39 7.38
N ILE A 39 -5.53 9.15 7.72
CA ILE A 39 -4.61 8.18 8.32
C ILE A 39 -3.49 7.81 7.33
N PHE A 40 -3.82 7.45 6.09
CA PHE A 40 -2.83 7.07 5.08
C PHE A 40 -1.85 8.20 4.77
N THR A 41 -2.35 9.41 4.54
CA THR A 41 -1.50 10.58 4.29
C THR A 41 -0.59 10.89 5.47
N SER A 42 -1.07 10.72 6.71
CA SER A 42 -0.25 10.90 7.91
C SER A 42 0.87 9.85 7.99
N LEU A 43 0.57 8.57 7.73
CA LEU A 43 1.56 7.49 7.75
C LEU A 43 2.62 7.66 6.65
N ASP A 44 2.20 8.00 5.44
CA ASP A 44 3.09 8.28 4.30
C ASP A 44 4.03 9.45 4.59
N GLY A 45 3.51 10.54 5.15
CA GLY A 45 4.30 11.72 5.51
C GLY A 45 5.42 11.45 6.52
N HIS A 46 5.35 10.34 7.28
CA HIS A 46 6.38 9.90 8.23
C HIS A 46 7.17 8.67 7.74
N GLY A 47 6.90 8.16 6.54
CA GLY A 47 7.55 6.96 5.99
C GLY A 47 7.14 5.65 6.65
N TYR A 48 5.99 5.60 7.34
CA TYR A 48 5.48 4.40 8.02
C TYR A 48 4.52 3.57 7.18
N GLY A 49 4.22 4.00 5.96
CA GLY A 49 3.30 3.31 5.06
C GLY A 49 3.67 3.50 3.59
N PRO A 50 3.00 2.76 2.69
CA PRO A 50 3.14 2.97 1.26
C PRO A 50 2.59 4.34 0.86
N LYS A 51 3.16 4.93 -0.20
CA LYS A 51 2.64 6.18 -0.76
C LYS A 51 1.22 6.03 -1.26
N LEU A 52 0.37 7.02 -0.96
CA LEU A 52 -0.98 7.11 -1.52
C LEU A 52 -0.93 7.82 -2.88
N LEU A 53 -1.12 7.08 -3.97
CA LEU A 53 -0.96 7.59 -5.34
C LEU A 53 -2.25 8.17 -5.93
N GLY A 54 -3.41 7.76 -5.42
CA GLY A 54 -4.69 8.28 -5.86
C GLY A 54 -5.87 7.62 -5.17
N VAL A 55 -6.97 8.35 -5.04
CA VAL A 55 -8.22 7.88 -4.40
C VAL A 55 -9.39 8.16 -5.32
N PHE A 56 -10.33 7.23 -5.37
CA PHE A 56 -11.54 7.34 -6.17
C PHE A 56 -12.71 6.66 -5.43
N PRO A 57 -13.97 6.93 -5.82
CA PRO A 57 -15.11 6.24 -5.23
C PRO A 57 -14.97 4.71 -5.33
N GLY A 58 -14.95 4.02 -4.19
CA GLY A 58 -14.80 2.57 -4.14
C GLY A 58 -13.36 2.06 -4.19
N GLY A 59 -12.34 2.91 -4.08
CA GLY A 59 -10.98 2.41 -3.98
C GLY A 59 -9.85 3.43 -4.01
N ARG A 60 -8.62 2.90 -4.12
CA ARG A 60 -7.40 3.69 -4.20
C ARG A 60 -6.26 2.94 -4.88
N LEU A 61 -5.24 3.71 -5.26
CA LEU A 61 -3.95 3.25 -5.74
C LEU A 61 -2.88 3.59 -4.70
N GLU A 62 -2.07 2.59 -4.36
CA GLU A 62 -0.95 2.71 -3.43
C GLU A 62 0.35 2.28 -4.11
N GLU A 63 1.47 2.73 -3.57
CA GLU A 63 2.78 2.16 -3.88
C GLU A 63 2.79 0.65 -3.63
N PHE A 64 3.37 -0.11 -4.57
CA PHE A 64 3.62 -1.52 -4.36
C PHE A 64 4.94 -1.71 -3.61
N ILE A 65 4.88 -2.20 -2.37
CA ILE A 65 6.05 -2.60 -1.59
C ILE A 65 6.31 -4.10 -1.84
N PRO A 66 7.48 -4.50 -2.38
CA PRO A 66 7.86 -5.90 -2.47
C PRO A 66 8.05 -6.49 -1.08
N SER A 67 7.08 -7.27 -0.62
CA SER A 67 7.13 -7.94 0.68
C SER A 67 6.34 -9.23 0.66
N ARG A 68 6.47 -10.01 1.73
CA ARG A 68 5.59 -11.15 2.01
C ARG A 68 4.92 -10.92 3.35
N THR A 69 3.69 -11.41 3.49
CA THR A 69 3.03 -11.47 4.79
C THR A 69 3.75 -12.49 5.68
N LEU A 70 3.82 -12.20 6.97
CA LEU A 70 4.27 -13.16 7.97
C LEU A 70 3.28 -14.32 8.05
N THR A 71 3.81 -15.54 8.20
CA THR A 71 3.01 -16.70 8.57
C THR A 71 2.64 -16.65 10.05
N LEU A 72 1.64 -17.42 10.46
CA LEU A 72 1.25 -17.51 11.87
C LEU A 72 2.39 -18.04 12.77
N ASN A 73 3.19 -18.98 12.25
CA ASN A 73 4.32 -19.54 13.01
C ASN A 73 5.41 -18.49 13.22
N GLU A 74 5.74 -17.73 12.18
CA GLU A 74 6.70 -16.62 12.29
C GLU A 74 6.18 -15.53 13.23
N PHE A 75 4.89 -15.20 13.17
CA PHE A 75 4.29 -14.22 14.08
C PHE A 75 4.41 -14.62 15.56
N ARG A 76 4.46 -15.92 15.86
CA ARG A 76 4.62 -16.44 17.23
C ARG A 76 6.08 -16.51 17.68
N ASP A 77 7.02 -16.39 16.75
CA ASP A 77 8.44 -16.41 17.06
C ASP A 77 8.86 -15.05 17.63
N SER A 78 9.24 -15.00 18.91
CA SER A 78 9.69 -13.77 19.56
C SER A 78 10.93 -13.15 18.91
N SER A 79 11.71 -13.91 18.13
CA SER A 79 12.90 -13.38 17.47
C SER A 79 12.59 -12.41 16.33
N ILE A 80 11.38 -12.42 15.75
CA ILE A 80 11.01 -11.47 14.68
C ILE A 80 10.83 -10.04 15.20
N PHE A 81 10.60 -9.90 16.52
CA PHE A 81 10.48 -8.62 17.22
C PHE A 81 11.74 -8.27 18.01
N ALA A 82 12.73 -9.16 18.02
CA ALA A 82 14.00 -8.90 18.67
C ALA A 82 14.79 -7.92 17.80
N PHE A 83 14.95 -6.69 18.31
CA PHE A 83 15.88 -5.72 17.75
C PHE A 83 17.29 -6.33 17.84
N GLN A 84 17.92 -6.60 16.69
CA GLN A 84 19.35 -6.86 16.65
C GLN A 84 20.08 -5.56 17.00
N HIS A 85 20.77 -5.57 18.13
CA HIS A 85 21.69 -4.51 18.56
C HIS A 85 22.87 -4.35 17.60
#